data_AF-A0A968MI78-F1
#
_entry.id   AF-A0A968MI78-F1
#
_cell.length_a   1.000
_cell.length_b   1.000
_cell.length_c   1.000
_cell.angle_alpha   90.00
_cell.angle_beta   90.00
_cell.angle_gamma   90.00
#
_symmetry.space_group_name_H-M   'P 1'
#
loop_
_entity.id
_entity.type
_entity.pdbx_description
1 polymer ?
#
loop_
_entity_poly.entity_id
_entity_poly.type
_entity_poly.pdbx_seq_one_letter_code
_entity_poly.pdbx_strand_id
1 'polypeptide(L)'
;MKSTPHPAPATTEQAESTTTRIARKTWSYILALAAGLCWAGALLLLFLADMHVEANPLAPQRVLFYVLVLAAGAMTFIPAAQWTGYEGLALEGIGGMALLLYTLAFVPPPTDWLLALPDLPVYLLFIMALFWSVSALVFPFVYALGYLVFKQRARRLDTRRAARQAHGIGLLVACLALLAALRVLTLVSALLVVLILAIAELLLLSRVQVQQGAK
;
A
#
# COMPACT_ATOMS: atom_id res chain seq x y z
N MET A 1 30.54 -55.03 -25.18
CA MET A 1 30.43 -54.66 -23.75
C MET A 1 29.95 -53.22 -23.65
N LYS A 2 28.68 -52.98 -23.29
CA LYS A 2 28.10 -51.64 -23.09
C LYS A 2 28.48 -51.17 -21.68
N SER A 3 29.33 -50.15 -21.56
CA SER A 3 29.60 -49.50 -20.27
C SER A 3 28.38 -48.69 -19.84
N THR A 4 27.71 -49.11 -18.78
CA THR A 4 26.68 -48.32 -18.12
C THR A 4 27.34 -47.14 -17.41
N PRO A 5 26.92 -45.88 -17.68
CA PRO A 5 27.44 -44.73 -16.96
C PRO A 5 26.99 -44.80 -15.50
N HIS A 6 27.96 -44.75 -14.60
CA HIS A 6 27.74 -44.70 -13.16
C HIS A 6 27.04 -43.37 -12.80
N PRO A 7 25.88 -43.38 -12.11
CA PRO A 7 25.25 -42.13 -11.68
C PRO A 7 26.16 -41.45 -10.65
N ALA A 8 26.53 -40.19 -10.94
CA ALA A 8 27.32 -39.37 -10.04
C ALA A 8 26.54 -39.12 -8.73
N PRO A 9 27.19 -39.20 -7.55
CA PRO A 9 26.53 -38.93 -6.28
C PRO A 9 26.09 -37.46 -6.24
N ALA A 10 24.81 -37.22 -5.95
CA ALA A 10 24.28 -35.88 -5.73
C ALA A 10 25.07 -35.20 -4.61
N THR A 11 25.75 -34.10 -4.94
CA THR A 11 26.58 -33.35 -4.01
C THR A 11 25.71 -32.76 -2.90
N THR A 12 26.16 -32.92 -1.66
CA THR A 12 25.52 -32.47 -0.41
C THR A 12 25.11 -30.98 -0.44
N GLU A 13 25.79 -30.13 -1.21
CA GLU A 13 25.43 -28.72 -1.42
C GLU A 13 24.07 -28.51 -2.10
N GLN A 14 23.64 -29.42 -2.98
CA GLN A 14 22.33 -29.30 -3.64
C GLN A 14 21.19 -29.62 -2.66
N ALA A 15 21.38 -30.59 -1.76
CA ALA A 15 20.39 -30.93 -0.74
C ALA A 15 20.20 -29.79 0.28
N GLU A 16 21.27 -29.14 0.71
CA GLU A 16 21.23 -28.03 1.66
C GLU A 16 20.57 -26.76 1.08
N SER A 17 20.82 -26.49 -0.20
CA SER A 17 20.18 -25.38 -0.93
C SER A 17 18.66 -25.55 -1.11
N THR A 18 18.16 -26.80 -1.14
CA THR A 18 16.74 -27.09 -1.36
C THR A 18 15.95 -26.98 -0.06
N THR A 19 16.50 -27.49 1.05
CA THR A 19 15.89 -27.44 2.39
C THR A 19 15.70 -26.00 2.89
N THR A 20 16.71 -25.15 2.69
CA THR A 20 16.66 -23.72 3.07
C THR A 20 15.60 -22.94 2.27
N ARG A 21 15.36 -23.31 1.00
CA ARG A 21 14.36 -22.69 0.13
C ARG A 21 12.93 -23.04 0.55
N ILE A 22 12.69 -24.29 0.93
CA ILE A 22 11.38 -24.76 1.39
C ILE A 22 11.02 -24.08 2.72
N ALA A 23 11.95 -24.05 3.68
CA ALA A 23 11.75 -23.42 4.98
C ALA A 23 11.38 -21.92 4.86
N ARG A 24 12.08 -21.18 3.99
CA ARG A 24 11.81 -19.76 3.72
C ARG A 24 10.43 -19.54 3.11
N LYS A 25 9.99 -20.43 2.22
CA LYS A 25 8.69 -20.34 1.57
C LYS A 25 7.55 -20.61 2.56
N THR A 26 7.68 -21.64 3.40
CA THR A 26 6.72 -21.95 4.47
C THR A 26 6.59 -20.79 5.46
N TRP A 27 7.72 -20.20 5.88
CA TRP A 27 7.72 -19.02 6.76
C TRP A 27 6.95 -17.83 6.15
N SER A 28 7.15 -17.57 4.86
CA SER A 28 6.43 -16.51 4.16
C SER A 28 4.91 -16.76 4.11
N TYR A 29 4.46 -18.01 3.96
CA TYR A 29 3.04 -18.33 3.98
C TYR A 29 2.43 -18.16 5.37
N ILE A 30 3.16 -18.55 6.42
CA ILE A 30 2.71 -18.35 7.80
C ILE A 30 2.57 -16.85 8.11
N LEU A 31 3.54 -16.03 7.70
CA LEU A 31 3.46 -14.57 7.85
C LEU A 31 2.26 -13.98 7.09
N ALA A 32 2.01 -14.45 5.86
CA ALA A 32 0.87 -13.98 5.07
C ALA A 32 -0.47 -14.37 5.72
N LEU A 33 -0.58 -15.59 6.26
CA LEU A 33 -1.77 -16.04 7.01
C LEU A 33 -1.95 -15.24 8.30
N ALA A 34 -0.88 -15.01 9.05
CA ALA A 34 -0.91 -14.19 10.26
C ALA A 34 -1.32 -12.75 9.97
N ALA A 35 -0.78 -12.14 8.91
CA ALA A 35 -1.19 -10.81 8.45
C ALA A 35 -2.68 -10.79 8.06
N GLY A 36 -3.14 -11.80 7.31
CA GLY A 36 -4.54 -11.94 6.93
C GLY A 36 -5.48 -12.07 8.14
N LEU A 37 -5.09 -12.86 9.14
CA LEU A 37 -5.82 -12.98 10.41
C LEU A 37 -5.84 -11.66 11.19
N CYS A 38 -4.72 -10.91 11.21
CA CYS A 38 -4.68 -9.61 11.86
C CYS A 38 -5.59 -8.58 11.17
N TRP A 39 -5.59 -8.54 9.84
CA TRP A 39 -6.52 -7.70 9.06
C TRP A 39 -7.97 -8.11 9.31
N ALA A 40 -8.28 -9.40 9.25
CA ALA A 40 -9.62 -9.91 9.50
C ALA A 40 -10.10 -9.56 10.91
N GLY A 41 -9.25 -9.72 11.92
CA GLY A 41 -9.55 -9.35 13.31
C GLY A 41 -9.77 -7.85 13.48
N ALA A 42 -8.92 -7.01 12.89
CA ALA A 42 -9.07 -5.56 12.93
C ALA A 42 -10.38 -5.10 12.26
N LEU A 43 -10.71 -5.64 11.09
CA LEU A 43 -11.95 -5.32 10.39
C LEU A 43 -13.18 -5.84 11.14
N LEU A 44 -13.09 -7.05 11.73
CA LEU A 44 -14.17 -7.60 12.55
C LEU A 44 -14.45 -6.69 13.74
N LEU A 45 -13.42 -6.24 14.46
CA LEU A 45 -13.58 -5.26 15.53
C LEU A 45 -14.16 -3.94 15.03
N LEU A 46 -13.69 -3.43 13.89
CA LEU A 46 -14.21 -2.18 13.32
C LEU A 46 -15.73 -2.23 13.04
N PHE A 47 -16.22 -3.35 12.49
CA PHE A 47 -17.62 -3.45 12.07
C PHE A 47 -18.57 -4.00 13.15
N LEU A 48 -18.08 -4.82 14.08
CA LEU A 48 -18.92 -5.54 15.05
C LEU A 48 -18.70 -5.09 16.49
N ALA A 49 -17.53 -4.56 16.84
CA ALA A 49 -17.32 -3.99 18.16
C ALA A 49 -17.69 -2.51 18.09
N ASP A 50 -18.67 -2.09 18.90
CA ASP A 50 -19.13 -0.71 18.98
C ASP A 50 -18.08 0.16 19.71
N MET A 51 -16.92 0.35 19.08
CA MET A 51 -15.73 0.96 19.67
C MET A 51 -15.90 2.44 19.99
N HIS A 52 -16.99 3.06 19.51
CA HIS A 52 -17.35 4.46 19.76
C HIS A 52 -17.84 4.69 21.20
N VAL A 53 -18.43 3.67 21.84
CA VAL A 53 -19.05 3.79 23.16
C VAL A 53 -18.02 3.98 24.28
N GLU A 54 -16.79 3.50 24.07
CA GLU A 54 -15.80 3.43 25.14
C GLU A 54 -14.90 4.68 25.17
N ALA A 55 -15.06 5.53 26.19
CA ALA A 55 -14.36 6.82 26.27
C ALA A 55 -12.84 6.70 26.55
N ASN A 56 -12.38 5.57 27.11
CA ASN A 56 -10.98 5.41 27.50
C ASN A 56 -10.12 4.96 26.28
N PRO A 57 -9.12 5.75 25.85
CA PRO A 57 -8.25 5.39 24.72
C PRO A 57 -7.42 4.12 24.98
N LEU A 58 -7.17 3.79 26.25
CA LEU A 58 -6.43 2.59 26.66
C LEU A 58 -7.33 1.42 27.05
N ALA A 59 -8.61 1.47 26.69
CA ALA A 59 -9.50 0.33 26.85
C ALA A 59 -8.92 -0.90 26.14
N PRO A 60 -9.03 -2.10 26.74
CA PRO A 60 -8.37 -3.31 26.22
C PRO A 60 -8.79 -3.64 24.78
N GLN A 61 -10.05 -3.35 24.41
CA GLN A 61 -10.55 -3.52 23.04
C GLN A 61 -9.87 -2.57 22.04
N ARG A 62 -9.68 -1.30 22.40
CA ARG A 62 -8.99 -0.30 21.57
C ARG A 62 -7.52 -0.62 21.41
N VAL A 63 -6.85 -1.01 22.50
CA VAL A 63 -5.46 -1.45 22.47
C VAL A 63 -5.29 -2.67 21.57
N LEU A 64 -6.20 -3.66 21.67
CA LEU A 64 -6.20 -4.82 20.80
C LEU A 64 -6.34 -4.40 19.33
N PHE A 65 -7.25 -3.47 19.02
CA PHE A 65 -7.41 -2.93 17.68
C PHE A 65 -6.13 -2.25 17.16
N TYR A 66 -5.51 -1.36 17.95
CA TYR A 66 -4.26 -0.70 17.56
C TYR A 66 -3.14 -1.70 17.29
N VAL A 67 -2.98 -2.70 18.17
CA VAL A 67 -1.97 -3.75 18.01
C VAL A 67 -2.23 -4.57 16.75
N LEU A 68 -3.48 -4.96 16.49
CA LEU A 68 -3.83 -5.71 15.28
C LEU A 68 -3.56 -4.92 14.01
N VAL A 69 -3.94 -3.65 13.96
CA VAL A 69 -3.73 -2.79 12.79
C VAL A 69 -2.24 -2.56 12.54
N LEU A 70 -1.47 -2.25 13.59
CA LEU A 70 -0.02 -2.05 13.46
C LEU A 70 0.70 -3.35 13.08
N ALA A 71 0.32 -4.49 13.68
CA ALA A 71 0.88 -5.79 13.34
C ALA A 71 0.55 -6.18 11.90
N ALA A 72 -0.72 -6.01 11.48
CA ALA A 72 -1.15 -6.27 10.11
C ALA A 72 -0.40 -5.40 9.10
N GLY A 73 -0.31 -4.09 9.37
CA GLY A 73 0.45 -3.15 8.56
C GLY A 73 1.93 -3.54 8.48
N ALA A 74 2.57 -3.81 9.61
CA ALA A 74 3.98 -4.19 9.66
C ALA A 74 4.24 -5.49 8.87
N MET A 75 3.43 -6.52 9.07
CA MET A 75 3.56 -7.80 8.37
C MET A 75 3.25 -7.69 6.87
N THR A 76 2.50 -6.68 6.44
CA THR A 76 2.16 -6.47 5.02
C THR A 76 3.21 -5.60 4.33
N PHE A 77 3.50 -4.42 4.88
CA PHE A 77 4.28 -3.38 4.22
C PHE A 77 5.79 -3.50 4.46
N ILE A 78 6.26 -4.08 5.57
CA ILE A 78 7.71 -4.28 5.77
C ILE A 78 8.28 -5.28 4.74
N PRO A 79 7.68 -6.47 4.53
CA PRO A 79 8.17 -7.37 3.50
C PRO A 79 8.04 -6.77 2.10
N ALA A 80 6.98 -6.00 1.83
CA ALA A 80 6.81 -5.29 0.56
C ALA A 80 7.91 -4.23 0.34
N ALA A 81 8.28 -3.48 1.38
CA ALA A 81 9.36 -2.49 1.33
C ALA A 81 10.70 -3.16 1.07
N GLN A 82 10.97 -4.30 1.73
CA GLN A 82 12.18 -5.10 1.50
C GLN A 82 12.24 -5.66 0.08
N TRP A 83 11.10 -6.12 -0.47
CA TRP A 83 11.04 -6.66 -1.83
C TRP A 83 11.28 -5.59 -2.89
N THR A 84 10.73 -4.39 -2.69
CA THR A 84 10.80 -3.29 -3.66
C THR A 84 12.04 -2.40 -3.50
N GLY A 85 12.71 -2.45 -2.35
CA GLY A 85 13.84 -1.59 -2.00
C GLY A 85 13.45 -0.13 -1.73
N TYR A 86 12.16 0.14 -1.48
CA TYR A 86 11.65 1.48 -1.17
C TYR A 86 11.20 1.55 0.30
N GLU A 87 12.07 2.10 1.15
CA GLU A 87 11.83 2.19 2.61
C GLU A 87 10.60 3.05 2.97
N GLY A 88 10.29 4.05 2.14
CA GLY A 88 9.11 4.91 2.32
C GLY A 88 7.79 4.13 2.36
N LEU A 89 7.71 3.01 1.65
CA LEU A 89 6.51 2.18 1.58
C LEU A 89 6.02 1.68 2.93
N ALA A 90 6.96 1.29 3.81
CA ALA A 90 6.61 0.76 5.12
C ALA A 90 5.97 1.84 5.99
N LEU A 91 6.56 3.04 6.01
CA LEU A 91 6.04 4.16 6.81
C LEU A 91 4.71 4.67 6.26
N GLU A 92 4.62 4.88 4.94
CA GLU A 92 3.40 5.33 4.28
C GLU A 92 2.27 4.31 4.41
N GLY A 93 2.56 3.02 4.28
CA GLY A 93 1.57 1.95 4.38
C GLY A 93 1.09 1.71 5.79
N ILE A 94 1.99 1.56 6.75
CA ILE A 94 1.63 1.36 8.16
C ILE A 94 0.93 2.61 8.69
N GLY A 95 1.53 3.79 8.48
CA GLY A 95 0.99 5.06 8.94
C GLY A 95 -0.34 5.40 8.27
N GLY A 96 -0.42 5.26 6.95
CA GLY A 96 -1.63 5.53 6.17
C GLY A 96 -2.79 4.62 6.54
N MET A 97 -2.56 3.31 6.63
CA MET A 97 -3.61 2.38 7.03
C MET A 97 -4.00 2.51 8.50
N ALA A 98 -3.03 2.72 9.40
CA ALA A 98 -3.32 2.97 10.81
C ALA A 98 -4.15 4.24 11.00
N LEU A 99 -3.79 5.32 10.31
CA LEU A 99 -4.55 6.57 10.33
C LEU A 99 -5.95 6.39 9.73
N LEU A 100 -6.08 5.67 8.62
CA LEU A 100 -7.36 5.42 7.97
C LEU A 100 -8.28 4.59 8.88
N LEU A 101 -7.78 3.50 9.46
CA LEU A 101 -8.58 2.68 10.35
C LEU A 101 -8.86 3.37 11.69
N TYR A 102 -7.94 4.18 12.19
CA TYR A 102 -8.17 5.01 13.36
C TYR A 102 -9.31 6.01 13.12
N THR A 103 -9.31 6.67 11.95
CA THR A 103 -10.38 7.62 11.62
C THR A 103 -11.74 6.96 11.53
N LEU A 104 -11.81 5.83 10.83
CA LEU A 104 -13.05 5.08 10.69
C LEU A 104 -13.55 4.49 12.01
N ALA A 105 -12.67 4.17 12.95
CA ALA A 105 -13.02 3.55 14.22
C ALA A 105 -13.41 4.53 15.33
N PHE A 106 -12.81 5.73 15.36
CA PHE A 106 -12.87 6.59 16.53
C PHE A 106 -13.26 8.04 16.24
N VAL A 107 -13.14 8.49 15.00
CA VAL A 107 -13.48 9.86 14.65
C VAL A 107 -14.95 9.88 14.20
N PRO A 108 -15.81 10.69 14.84
CA PRO A 108 -17.22 10.73 14.47
C PRO A 108 -17.35 11.18 13.01
N PRO A 109 -18.31 10.60 12.26
CA PRO A 109 -18.51 10.98 10.88
C PRO A 109 -18.91 12.47 10.82
N PRO A 110 -18.38 13.22 9.85
CA PRO A 110 -18.77 14.61 9.66
C PRO A 110 -20.26 14.68 9.37
N THR A 111 -20.93 15.68 9.96
CA THR A 111 -22.38 15.85 9.85
C THR A 111 -22.74 16.86 8.78
N ASP A 112 -21.83 17.79 8.50
CA ASP A 112 -22.01 18.86 7.53
C ASP A 112 -21.00 18.76 6.37
N TRP A 113 -21.08 19.67 5.41
CA TRP A 113 -20.16 19.80 4.28
C TRP A 113 -18.73 20.23 4.66
N LEU A 114 -17.76 19.99 3.78
CA LEU A 114 -16.32 20.24 4.00
C LEU A 114 -15.95 21.63 4.54
N LEU A 115 -16.71 22.67 4.15
CA LEU A 115 -16.42 24.06 4.51
C LEU A 115 -17.02 24.46 5.85
N ALA A 116 -17.77 23.57 6.51
CA ALA A 116 -18.08 23.74 7.91
C ALA A 116 -16.79 23.63 8.73
N LEU A 117 -16.36 24.76 9.31
CA LEU A 117 -15.16 24.88 10.15
C LEU A 117 -14.96 23.74 11.17
N PRO A 118 -16.00 23.24 11.89
CA PRO A 118 -15.82 22.15 12.84
C PRO A 118 -15.49 20.79 12.18
N ASP A 119 -15.98 20.53 10.97
CA ASP A 119 -15.86 19.23 10.30
C ASP A 119 -14.66 19.18 9.33
N LEU A 120 -14.14 20.35 8.92
CA LEU A 120 -12.94 20.49 8.09
C LEU A 120 -11.74 19.64 8.55
N PRO A 121 -11.32 19.61 9.83
CA PRO A 121 -10.19 18.80 10.25
C PRO A 121 -10.43 17.29 10.08
N VAL A 122 -11.67 16.83 10.26
CA VAL A 122 -12.03 15.41 10.07
C VAL A 122 -11.86 15.01 8.61
N TYR A 123 -12.35 15.84 7.69
CA TYR A 123 -12.18 15.61 6.25
C TYR A 123 -10.72 15.65 5.82
N LEU A 124 -9.93 16.63 6.28
CA LEU A 124 -8.51 16.71 5.93
C LEU A 124 -7.75 15.48 6.39
N LEU A 125 -8.01 15.05 7.62
CA LEU A 125 -7.36 13.90 8.22
C LEU A 125 -7.75 12.61 7.48
N PHE A 126 -9.04 12.44 7.14
CA PHE A 126 -9.52 11.32 6.31
C PHE A 126 -8.92 11.31 4.90
N ILE A 127 -8.90 12.46 4.21
CA ILE A 127 -8.34 12.58 2.85
C ILE A 127 -6.83 12.29 2.85
N MET A 128 -6.10 12.77 3.86
CA MET A 128 -4.68 12.49 4.03
C MET A 128 -4.44 10.99 4.29
N ALA A 129 -5.26 10.37 5.13
CA ALA A 129 -5.20 8.93 5.40
C ALA A 129 -5.47 8.10 4.14
N LEU A 130 -6.49 8.47 3.36
CA LEU A 130 -6.80 7.88 2.06
C LEU A 130 -5.64 8.01 1.08
N PHE A 131 -5.04 9.18 0.99
CA PHE A 131 -3.89 9.42 0.10
C PHE A 131 -2.74 8.45 0.41
N TRP A 132 -2.28 8.41 1.66
CA TRP A 132 -1.16 7.53 2.06
C TRP A 132 -1.50 6.05 1.94
N SER A 133 -2.67 5.63 2.41
CA SER A 133 -3.09 4.22 2.34
C SER A 133 -3.18 3.72 0.90
N VAL A 134 -3.83 4.47 0.01
CA VAL A 134 -3.99 4.10 -1.40
C VAL A 134 -2.65 4.10 -2.12
N SER A 135 -1.82 5.13 -1.91
CA SER A 135 -0.48 5.18 -2.51
C SER A 135 0.37 3.97 -2.11
N ALA A 136 0.40 3.63 -0.82
CA ALA A 136 1.14 2.47 -0.35
C ALA A 136 0.59 1.15 -0.88
N LEU A 137 -0.75 1.01 -0.95
CA LEU A 137 -1.38 -0.22 -1.43
C LEU A 137 -1.15 -0.43 -2.93
N VAL A 138 -1.18 0.64 -3.73
CA VAL A 138 -1.03 0.61 -5.19
C VAL A 138 0.43 0.44 -5.63
N PHE A 139 1.38 0.96 -4.87
CA PHE A 139 2.81 0.90 -5.19
C PHE A 139 3.34 -0.48 -5.61
N PRO A 140 3.15 -1.58 -4.85
CA PRO A 140 3.67 -2.89 -5.24
C PRO A 140 3.10 -3.39 -6.58
N PHE A 141 1.85 -3.04 -6.90
CA PHE A 141 1.22 -3.40 -8.17
C PHE A 141 1.83 -2.63 -9.34
N VAL A 142 2.03 -1.31 -9.17
CA VAL A 142 2.67 -0.47 -10.18
C VAL A 142 4.12 -0.91 -10.42
N TYR A 143 4.84 -1.22 -9.34
CA TYR A 143 6.20 -1.76 -9.41
C TYR A 143 6.22 -3.10 -10.16
N ALA A 144 5.34 -4.04 -9.82
CA ALA A 144 5.21 -5.32 -10.52
C ALA A 144 4.84 -5.16 -12.00
N LEU A 145 3.96 -4.23 -12.34
CA LEU A 145 3.59 -3.93 -13.73
C LEU A 145 4.79 -3.43 -14.54
N GLY A 146 5.67 -2.65 -13.91
CA GLY A 146 6.95 -2.24 -14.49
C GLY A 146 7.83 -3.44 -14.88
N TYR A 147 7.80 -4.52 -14.09
CA TYR A 147 8.54 -5.75 -14.41
C TYR A 147 8.01 -6.52 -15.61
N LEU A 148 6.70 -6.43 -15.87
CA LEU A 148 6.03 -7.14 -16.96
C LEU A 148 6.14 -6.37 -18.29
N VAL A 149 6.03 -5.04 -18.24
CA VAL A 149 5.92 -4.20 -19.43
C VAL A 149 7.30 -3.80 -20.01
N PHE A 150 8.30 -3.55 -19.16
CA PHE A 150 9.59 -3.02 -19.65
C PHE A 150 10.64 -4.10 -19.88
N LYS A 151 11.07 -4.25 -21.15
CA LYS A 151 12.18 -5.13 -21.55
C LYS A 151 13.56 -4.59 -21.16
N GLN A 152 13.71 -3.27 -21.00
CA GLN A 152 14.99 -2.65 -20.61
C GLN A 152 15.19 -2.71 -19.09
N ARG A 153 16.27 -3.38 -18.66
CA ARG A 153 16.59 -3.62 -17.23
C ARG A 153 16.65 -2.33 -16.39
N ALA A 154 17.14 -1.23 -16.97
CA ALA A 154 17.23 0.07 -16.29
C ALA A 154 15.85 0.69 -15.98
N ARG A 155 14.83 0.49 -16.83
CA ARG A 155 13.47 1.00 -16.60
C ARG A 155 12.61 0.06 -15.76
N ARG A 156 13.05 -1.19 -15.59
CA ARG A 156 12.34 -2.26 -14.88
C ARG A 156 12.38 -2.10 -13.35
N LEU A 157 13.42 -1.43 -12.84
CA LEU A 157 13.71 -1.28 -11.40
C LEU A 157 13.57 0.17 -10.90
N ASP A 158 12.91 1.03 -11.66
CA ASP A 158 12.78 2.45 -11.30
C ASP A 158 11.72 2.64 -10.21
N THR A 159 12.16 2.56 -8.95
CA THR A 159 11.33 2.75 -7.76
C THR A 159 10.78 4.17 -7.67
N ARG A 160 11.52 5.18 -8.14
CA ARG A 160 11.08 6.58 -8.13
C ARG A 160 9.89 6.78 -9.05
N ARG A 161 9.93 6.17 -10.24
CA ARG A 161 8.78 6.21 -11.16
C ARG A 161 7.57 5.50 -10.57
N ALA A 162 7.75 4.31 -10.01
CA ALA A 162 6.65 3.57 -9.39
C ALA A 162 6.02 4.34 -8.22
N ALA A 163 6.86 4.96 -7.38
CA ALA A 163 6.41 5.81 -6.28
C ALA A 163 5.60 7.00 -6.78
N ARG A 164 6.08 7.70 -7.82
CA ARG A 164 5.34 8.83 -8.41
C ARG A 164 3.97 8.41 -8.94
N GLN A 165 3.90 7.30 -9.67
CA GLN A 165 2.64 6.80 -10.22
C GLN A 165 1.67 6.36 -9.12
N ALA A 166 2.17 5.72 -8.05
CA ALA A 166 1.37 5.36 -6.89
C ALA A 166 0.84 6.59 -6.13
N HIS A 167 1.66 7.64 -5.98
CA HIS A 167 1.22 8.94 -5.47
C HIS A 167 0.19 9.61 -6.38
N GLY A 168 0.33 9.51 -7.70
CA GLY A 168 -0.68 10.01 -8.64
C GLY A 168 -2.04 9.34 -8.48
N ILE A 169 -2.05 8.01 -8.25
CA ILE A 169 -3.29 7.26 -7.99
C ILE A 169 -3.87 7.60 -6.62
N GLY A 170 -3.05 7.70 -5.58
CA GLY A 170 -3.51 8.17 -4.27
C GLY A 170 -4.09 9.57 -4.33
N LEU A 171 -3.45 10.47 -5.09
CA LEU A 171 -3.91 11.85 -5.27
C LEU A 171 -5.23 11.91 -6.04
N LEU A 172 -5.41 11.04 -7.04
CA LEU A 172 -6.70 10.88 -7.72
C LEU A 172 -7.81 10.54 -6.70
N VAL A 173 -7.59 9.53 -5.86
CA VAL A 173 -8.58 9.14 -4.85
C VAL A 173 -8.83 10.27 -3.83
N ALA A 174 -7.78 10.95 -3.39
CA ALA A 174 -7.89 12.10 -2.49
C ALA A 174 -8.70 13.26 -3.12
N CYS A 175 -8.47 13.59 -4.39
CA CYS A 175 -9.24 14.59 -5.11
C CYS A 175 -10.71 14.18 -5.30
N LEU A 176 -10.98 12.90 -5.56
CA LEU A 176 -12.36 12.40 -5.64
C LEU A 176 -13.07 12.49 -4.29
N ALA A 177 -12.38 12.15 -3.20
CA ALA A 177 -12.89 12.32 -1.83
C ALA A 177 -13.13 13.81 -1.50
N LEU A 178 -12.24 14.70 -1.92
CA LEU A 178 -12.41 16.15 -1.77
C LEU A 178 -13.65 16.67 -2.52
N LEU A 179 -13.84 16.25 -3.77
CA LEU A 179 -15.03 16.60 -4.57
C LEU A 179 -16.31 16.03 -3.94
N ALA A 180 -16.24 14.82 -3.38
CA ALA A 180 -17.36 14.21 -2.66
C ALA A 180 -17.71 15.01 -1.40
N ALA A 181 -16.70 15.40 -0.61
CA ALA A 181 -16.87 16.21 0.60
C ALA A 181 -17.43 17.62 0.30
N LEU A 182 -17.09 18.18 -0.87
CA LEU A 182 -17.68 19.43 -1.39
C LEU A 182 -19.07 19.24 -2.00
N ARG A 183 -19.56 18.00 -2.14
CA ARG A 183 -20.82 17.64 -2.83
C ARG A 183 -20.86 18.08 -4.31
N VAL A 184 -19.69 18.20 -4.95
CA VAL A 184 -19.54 18.56 -6.38
C VAL A 184 -19.13 17.33 -7.22
N LEU A 185 -18.99 16.15 -6.60
CA LEU A 185 -18.63 14.93 -7.29
C LEU A 185 -19.71 14.51 -8.31
N THR A 186 -19.42 14.82 -9.56
CA THR A 186 -20.14 14.37 -10.76
C THR A 186 -19.20 13.56 -11.65
N LEU A 187 -19.76 12.73 -12.53
CA LEU A 187 -18.97 11.97 -13.51
C LEU A 187 -18.07 12.90 -14.35
N VAL A 188 -18.57 14.08 -14.72
CA VAL A 188 -17.81 15.09 -15.46
C VAL A 188 -16.62 15.59 -14.62
N SER A 189 -16.85 16.01 -13.37
CA SER A 189 -15.76 16.46 -12.49
C SER A 189 -14.71 15.38 -12.24
N ALA A 190 -15.12 14.12 -12.09
CA ALA A 190 -14.22 12.99 -11.90
C ALA A 190 -13.35 12.76 -13.15
N LEU A 191 -13.95 12.78 -14.35
CA LEU A 191 -13.22 12.67 -15.60
C LEU A 191 -12.23 13.83 -15.80
N LEU A 192 -12.60 15.05 -15.42
CA LEU A 192 -11.70 16.20 -15.48
C LEU A 192 -10.48 16.01 -14.58
N VAL A 193 -10.66 15.54 -13.34
CA VAL A 193 -9.52 15.25 -12.45
C VAL A 193 -8.62 14.18 -13.06
N VAL A 194 -9.19 13.09 -13.59
CA VAL A 194 -8.41 12.04 -14.27
C VAL A 194 -7.60 12.64 -15.43
N LEU A 195 -8.23 13.48 -16.26
CA LEU A 195 -7.57 14.14 -17.39
C LEU A 195 -6.44 15.06 -16.94
N ILE A 196 -6.66 15.89 -15.91
CA ILE A 196 -5.64 16.79 -15.35
C ILE A 196 -4.43 16.00 -14.86
N LEU A 197 -4.66 14.91 -14.12
CA LEU A 197 -3.57 14.06 -13.61
C LEU A 197 -2.85 13.30 -14.70
N ALA A 198 -3.57 12.82 -15.72
CA ALA A 198 -2.98 12.19 -16.90
C ALA A 198 -2.07 13.16 -17.65
N ILE A 199 -2.53 14.40 -17.89
CA ILE A 199 -1.73 15.45 -18.53
C ILE A 199 -0.52 15.80 -17.66
N ALA A 200 -0.70 15.98 -16.36
CA ALA A 200 0.41 16.26 -15.44
C ALA A 200 1.47 15.16 -15.50
N GLU A 201 1.07 13.88 -15.50
CA GLU A 201 2.00 12.75 -15.60
C GLU A 201 2.70 12.72 -16.97
N LEU A 202 1.99 13.02 -18.08
CA LEU A 202 2.60 13.13 -19.41
C LEU A 202 3.63 14.26 -19.50
N LEU A 203 3.35 15.41 -18.91
CA LEU A 203 4.28 16.54 -18.85
C LEU A 203 5.52 16.22 -17.99
N LEU A 204 5.35 15.48 -16.90
CA LEU A 204 6.48 15.02 -16.09
C LEU A 204 7.34 13.99 -16.84
N LEU A 205 6.71 13.09 -17.59
CA LEU A 205 7.42 12.13 -18.42
C LEU A 205 8.19 12.78 -19.57
N SER A 206 7.66 13.85 -20.18
CA SER A 206 8.34 14.56 -21.27
C SER A 206 9.61 15.29 -20.80
N ARG A 207 9.60 15.87 -19.60
CA ARG A 207 10.77 16.57 -19.02
C ARG A 207 11.96 15.66 -18.79
N VAL A 208 11.73 14.38 -18.46
CA VAL A 208 12.80 13.41 -18.17
C VAL A 208 13.60 13.04 -19.43
N GLN A 209 13.02 13.12 -20.62
CA GLN A 209 13.73 12.79 -21.87
C GLN A 209 14.77 13.85 -22.26
N VAL A 210 14.51 15.12 -21.95
CA VAL A 210 15.40 16.24 -22.31
C VAL A 210 16.75 16.14 -21.58
N GLN A 211 16.77 15.58 -20.37
CA GLN A 211 17.98 15.50 -19.56
C GLN A 211 18.92 14.34 -19.95
N GLN A 212 18.44 13.37 -20.75
CA GLN A 212 19.24 12.26 -21.27
C GLN A 212 19.82 12.52 -22.66
N GLY A 213 19.32 13.51 -23.40
CA GLY A 213 19.85 13.93 -24.71
C GLY A 213 20.92 15.03 -24.66
N ALA A 214 21.25 15.53 -23.47
CA ALA A 214 22.23 16.60 -23.24
C ALA A 214 23.57 16.09 -22.65
N LYS A 215 23.88 14.80 -22.84
CA LYS A 215 25.18 14.20 -22.50
C LYS A 215 25.82 13.61 -23.73
#